data_AF-A0A7W7QHF8-F1
#
_entry.id   AF-A0A7W7QHF8-F1
#
_cell.length_a   1.000
_cell.length_b   1.000
_cell.length_c   1.000
_cell.angle_alpha   90.00
_cell.angle_beta   90.00
_cell.angle_gamma   90.00
#
_symmetry.space_group_name_H-M   'P 1'
#
loop_
_entity.id
_entity.type
_entity.pdbx_description
1 polymer ?
#
loop_
_entity_poly.entity_id
_entity_poly.type
_entity_poly.pdbx_seq_one_letter_code
_entity_poly.pdbx_strand_id
1 'polypeptide(L)'
;MVPGLTDRKTLSRWTNDPRARESISELWRHDPNPAQTLLFQEDINDGIERGDVSVLNYHYYCCPWAPIYRVNRPILVGDRRLQPGQEFTYEASAEEVLETGRFVRKIVNGPFSTTSQIDYCNPGDFHDD
;
A
#
# COMPACT_ATOMS: atom_id res chain seq x y z
N MET A 1 -9.63 1.15 11.42
CA MET A 1 -8.42 1.39 10.62
C MET A 1 -7.42 0.31 11.00
N VAL A 2 -6.91 -0.44 10.02
CA VAL A 2 -6.02 -1.56 10.32
C VAL A 2 -4.59 -1.04 10.39
N PRO A 3 -3.91 -1.14 11.55
CA PRO A 3 -2.53 -0.74 11.67
C PRO A 3 -1.66 -1.66 10.80
N GLY A 4 -0.94 -1.11 9.82
CA GLY A 4 0.03 -1.87 9.03
C GLY A 4 0.23 -1.32 7.63
N LEU A 5 -0.85 -1.15 6.86
CA LEU A 5 -0.75 -0.78 5.44
C LEU A 5 -0.64 0.72 5.21
N THR A 6 -1.28 1.53 6.05
CA THR A 6 -1.32 2.99 5.91
C THR A 6 -0.08 3.63 6.53
N ASP A 7 0.45 4.66 5.87
CA ASP A 7 1.56 5.43 6.40
C ASP A 7 1.27 6.01 7.79
N ARG A 8 2.17 5.75 8.75
CA ARG A 8 2.00 6.12 10.16
C ARG A 8 1.95 7.63 10.34
N LYS A 9 2.65 8.42 9.52
CA LYS A 9 2.67 9.89 9.63
C LYS A 9 1.35 10.50 9.22
N THR A 10 0.63 9.87 8.30
CA THR A 10 -0.68 10.31 7.83
C THR A 10 -1.86 9.55 8.44
N LEU A 11 -1.62 8.53 9.26
CA LEU A 11 -2.65 7.71 9.90
C LEU A 11 -3.72 8.52 10.64
N SER A 12 -3.33 9.57 11.38
CA SER A 12 -4.28 10.43 12.09
C SER A 12 -5.22 11.16 11.13
N ARG A 13 -4.70 11.65 9.99
CA ARG A 13 -5.50 12.29 8.95
C ARG A 13 -6.54 11.30 8.43
N TRP A 14 -6.12 10.12 8.01
CA TRP A 14 -7.02 9.12 7.42
C TRP A 14 -8.02 8.57 8.43
N THR A 15 -7.64 8.46 9.71
CA THR A 15 -8.57 8.03 10.78
C THR A 15 -9.73 9.00 10.97
N ASN A 16 -9.49 10.29 10.73
CA ASN A 16 -10.50 11.34 10.88
C ASN A 16 -11.28 11.59 9.58
N ASP A 17 -10.92 10.95 8.48
CA ASP A 17 -11.59 11.08 7.20
C ASP A 17 -12.65 9.96 7.04
N PRO A 18 -13.95 10.29 6.99
CA PRO A 18 -15.01 9.29 6.85
C PRO A 18 -14.90 8.47 5.57
N ARG A 19 -14.49 9.10 4.45
CA ARG A 19 -14.32 8.40 3.16
C ARG A 19 -13.16 7.43 3.25
N ALA A 20 -12.04 7.84 3.86
CA ALA A 20 -10.90 6.95 4.03
C ALA A 20 -11.22 5.72 4.87
N ARG A 21 -12.05 5.89 5.90
CA ARG A 21 -12.53 4.76 6.72
C ARG A 21 -13.40 3.79 5.93
N GLU A 22 -14.29 4.33 5.09
CA GLU A 22 -15.13 3.53 4.19
C GLU A 22 -14.27 2.76 3.19
N SER A 23 -13.31 3.41 2.54
CA SER A 23 -12.43 2.76 1.57
C SER A 23 -11.56 1.67 2.17
N ILE A 24 -11.02 1.89 3.37
CA ILE A 24 -10.31 0.83 4.10
C ILE A 24 -11.26 -0.31 4.44
N SER A 25 -12.52 -0.02 4.81
CA SER A 25 -13.52 -1.06 5.08
C SER A 25 -13.84 -1.88 3.83
N GLU A 26 -14.01 -1.22 2.67
CA GLU A 26 -14.28 -1.87 1.40
C GLU A 26 -13.07 -2.69 0.92
N LEU A 27 -11.85 -2.18 1.07
CA LEU A 27 -10.63 -2.94 0.82
C LEU A 27 -10.66 -4.29 1.57
N TRP A 28 -10.91 -4.28 2.88
CA TRP A 28 -10.92 -5.51 3.66
C TRP A 28 -12.13 -6.41 3.39
N ARG A 29 -13.28 -5.83 3.05
CA ARG A 29 -14.47 -6.59 2.67
C ARG A 29 -14.24 -7.40 1.40
N HIS A 30 -13.48 -6.84 0.46
CA HIS A 30 -13.20 -7.42 -0.84
C HIS A 30 -11.88 -8.19 -0.91
N ASP A 31 -11.06 -8.15 0.14
CA ASP A 31 -9.84 -8.94 0.26
C ASP A 31 -10.18 -10.44 0.46
N PRO A 32 -9.92 -11.33 -0.52
CA PRO A 32 -10.24 -12.75 -0.39
C PRO A 32 -9.30 -13.50 0.56
N ASN A 33 -8.19 -12.89 0.98
CA ASN A 33 -7.21 -13.49 1.89
C ASN A 33 -6.46 -12.40 2.69
N PRO A 34 -7.08 -11.84 3.73
CA PRO A 34 -6.48 -10.76 4.53
C PRO A 34 -5.17 -11.18 5.20
N ALA A 35 -5.03 -12.45 5.57
CA ALA A 35 -3.80 -12.97 6.17
C ALA A 35 -2.62 -12.83 5.21
N GLN A 36 -2.81 -13.13 3.92
CA GLN A 36 -1.76 -12.95 2.92
C GLN A 36 -1.39 -11.48 2.73
N THR A 37 -2.36 -10.57 2.72
CA THR A 37 -2.11 -9.12 2.65
C THR A 37 -1.24 -8.64 3.80
N LEU A 38 -1.52 -9.12 5.02
CA LEU A 38 -0.75 -8.77 6.20
C LEU A 38 0.65 -9.40 6.22
N LEU A 39 0.81 -10.62 5.71
CA LEU A 39 2.13 -11.27 5.59
C LEU A 39 3.09 -10.47 4.68
N PHE A 40 2.60 -9.93 3.56
CA PHE A 40 3.40 -9.04 2.70
C PHE A 40 3.87 -7.79 3.44
N GLN A 41 3.00 -7.21 4.29
CA GLN A 41 3.36 -6.04 5.08
C GLN A 41 4.35 -6.41 6.21
N GLU A 42 4.22 -7.60 6.78
CA GLU A 42 5.14 -8.13 7.79
C GLU A 42 6.56 -8.27 7.24
N ASP A 43 6.73 -8.84 6.03
CA ASP A 43 8.03 -8.93 5.34
C ASP A 43 8.73 -7.54 5.22
N ILE A 44 7.94 -6.51 4.93
CA ILE A 44 8.43 -5.12 4.82
C ILE A 44 8.80 -4.56 6.18
N ASN A 45 7.96 -4.77 7.20
CA ASN A 45 8.22 -4.33 8.57
C ASN A 45 9.50 -4.95 9.13
N ASP A 46 9.68 -6.25 8.91
CA ASP A 46 10.89 -6.99 9.22
C ASP A 46 12.12 -6.40 8.51
N GLY A 47 11.99 -6.04 7.23
CA GLY A 47 13.04 -5.35 6.49
C GLY A 47 13.39 -3.97 7.06
N ILE A 48 12.40 -3.24 7.60
CA ILE A 48 12.60 -1.96 8.29
C ILE A 48 13.34 -2.19 9.61
N GLU A 49 12.94 -3.17 10.41
CA GLU A 49 13.56 -3.48 11.70
C GLU A 49 15.03 -3.89 11.54
N ARG A 50 15.38 -4.63 10.49
CA ARG A 50 16.76 -4.98 10.16
C ARG A 50 17.58 -3.83 9.55
N GLY A 51 16.92 -2.74 9.17
CA GLY A 51 17.53 -1.62 8.43
C GLY A 51 17.81 -1.92 6.97
N ASP A 52 17.25 -3.01 6.42
CA ASP A 52 17.33 -3.32 4.99
C ASP A 52 16.44 -2.40 4.15
N VAL A 53 15.44 -1.78 4.77
CA VAL A 53 14.50 -0.83 4.18
C VAL A 53 14.42 0.45 5.00
N SER A 54 14.36 1.59 4.34
CA SER A 54 14.04 2.89 4.93
C SER A 54 12.64 3.33 4.52
N VAL A 55 11.87 3.90 5.44
CA VAL A 55 10.61 4.57 5.12
C VAL A 55 10.90 6.00 4.66
N LEU A 56 10.33 6.41 3.52
CA LEU A 56 10.45 7.77 3.01
C LEU A 56 9.32 8.66 3.55
N ASN A 57 9.47 9.98 3.39
CA ASN A 57 8.56 10.98 4.00
C ASN A 57 7.31 11.27 3.17
N TYR A 58 6.84 10.30 2.40
CA TYR A 58 5.66 10.43 1.53
C TYR A 58 5.02 9.05 1.33
N HIS A 59 3.78 9.05 0.86
CA HIS A 59 2.95 7.85 0.71
C HIS A 59 2.38 7.78 -0.71
N TYR A 60 1.92 6.59 -1.07
CA TYR A 60 1.22 6.34 -2.32
C TYR A 60 -0.11 7.10 -2.35
N TYR A 61 -0.54 7.52 -3.55
CA TYR A 61 -1.70 8.40 -3.70
C TYR A 61 -3.04 7.68 -3.45
N CYS A 62 -3.07 6.37 -3.68
CA CYS A 62 -4.24 5.50 -3.57
C CYS A 62 -4.33 4.81 -2.20
N CYS A 63 -5.56 4.57 -1.73
CA CYS A 63 -5.87 3.73 -0.55
C CYS A 63 -5.11 2.39 -0.63
N PRO A 64 -4.44 1.95 0.46
CA PRO A 64 -4.53 2.43 1.84
C PRO A 64 -3.53 3.55 2.18
N TRP A 65 -2.99 4.26 1.19
CA TRP A 65 -1.94 5.27 1.32
C TRP A 65 -0.68 4.70 1.97
N ALA A 66 -0.17 3.63 1.37
CA ALA A 66 1.01 2.94 1.85
C ALA A 66 2.26 3.82 1.80
N PRO A 67 3.19 3.71 2.76
CA PRO A 67 4.45 4.44 2.68
C PRO A 67 5.21 4.11 1.40
N ILE A 68 5.99 5.08 0.93
CA ILE A 68 7.06 4.76 -0.03
C ILE A 68 8.30 4.36 0.75
N TYR A 69 8.94 3.30 0.29
CA TYR A 69 10.10 2.70 0.90
C TYR A 69 11.31 2.81 -0.02
N ARG A 70 12.51 2.83 0.57
CA ARG A 70 13.78 2.72 -0.15
C ARG A 70 14.56 1.52 0.36
N VAL A 71 15.05 0.71 -0.57
CA VAL A 71 15.86 -0.46 -0.28
C VAL A 71 17.29 -0.05 0.05
N ASN A 72 17.79 -0.39 1.23
CA ASN A 72 19.17 -0.16 1.65
C ASN A 72 20.05 -1.39 1.36
N ARG A 73 19.49 -2.60 1.51
CA ARG A 73 20.15 -3.89 1.25
C ARG A 73 19.21 -4.81 0.49
N PRO A 74 19.70 -5.79 -0.30
CA PRO A 74 18.82 -6.67 -1.04
C PRO A 74 17.84 -7.40 -0.11
N ILE A 75 16.55 -7.37 -0.44
CA ILE A 75 15.50 -8.05 0.32
C ILE A 75 14.59 -8.85 -0.61
N LEU A 76 13.91 -9.83 -0.03
CA LEU A 76 12.80 -10.54 -0.65
C LEU A 76 11.51 -10.06 0.01
N VAL A 77 10.53 -9.64 -0.79
CA VAL A 77 9.18 -9.32 -0.33
C VAL A 77 8.21 -10.15 -1.18
N GLY A 78 7.54 -11.12 -0.56
CA GLY A 78 6.86 -12.17 -1.32
C GLY A 78 7.80 -12.92 -2.27
N ASP A 79 7.52 -12.87 -3.58
CA ASP A 79 8.33 -13.48 -4.63
C ASP A 79 9.31 -12.50 -5.31
N ARG A 80 9.34 -11.24 -4.86
CA ARG A 80 10.11 -10.16 -5.49
C ARG A 80 11.39 -9.87 -4.73
N ARG A 81 12.52 -10.09 -5.40
CA ARG A 81 13.83 -9.63 -4.92
C ARG A 81 14.06 -8.18 -5.31
N LEU A 82 14.19 -7.31 -4.31
CA LEU A 82 14.48 -5.90 -4.49
C LEU A 82 15.96 -5.61 -4.24
N GLN A 83 16.51 -4.64 -4.95
CA GLN A 83 17.92 -4.27 -4.98
C GLN A 83 18.16 -2.92 -4.28
N PRO A 84 19.35 -2.70 -3.70
CA PRO A 84 19.71 -1.44 -3.06
C PRO A 84 19.48 -0.24 -3.97
N GLY A 85 18.96 0.84 -3.38
CA GLY A 85 18.66 2.09 -4.05
C GLY A 85 17.28 2.15 -4.70
N GLN A 86 16.59 1.02 -4.90
CA GLN A 86 15.24 1.00 -5.45
C GLN A 86 14.22 1.62 -4.48
N GLU A 87 13.27 2.36 -5.03
CA GLU A 87 12.07 2.78 -4.31
C GLU A 87 10.92 1.84 -4.64
N PHE A 88 10.08 1.55 -3.66
CA PHE A 88 8.89 0.73 -3.84
C PHE A 88 7.78 1.09 -2.86
N THR A 89 6.57 0.63 -3.13
CA THR A 89 5.45 0.61 -2.19
C THR A 89 4.66 -0.69 -2.33
N TYR A 90 3.78 -0.94 -1.36
CA TYR A 90 2.89 -2.10 -1.38
C TYR A 90 1.47 -1.65 -1.75
N GLU A 91 0.98 -2.12 -2.89
CA GLU A 91 -0.38 -1.88 -3.33
C GLU A 91 -1.26 -3.06 -2.95
N ALA A 92 -2.23 -2.77 -2.08
CA ALA A 92 -3.38 -3.62 -1.79
C ALA A 92 -4.62 -2.84 -2.25
N SER A 93 -5.35 -3.35 -3.25
CA SER A 93 -6.49 -2.62 -3.83
C SER A 93 -7.67 -3.55 -4.13
N ALA A 94 -8.87 -3.04 -3.85
CA ALA A 94 -10.14 -3.65 -4.19
C ALA A 94 -10.85 -2.96 -5.37
N GLU A 95 -10.25 -1.91 -5.94
CA GLU A 95 -10.84 -1.03 -6.95
C GLU A 95 -11.43 -1.81 -8.14
N GLU A 96 -10.63 -2.71 -8.74
CA GLU A 96 -11.04 -3.50 -9.90
C GLU A 96 -11.88 -4.74 -9.55
N VAL A 97 -12.18 -5.01 -8.27
CA VAL A 97 -12.81 -6.27 -7.86
C VAL A 97 -14.21 -6.43 -8.46
N LEU A 98 -14.98 -5.34 -8.61
CA LEU A 98 -16.32 -5.42 -9.20
C LEU A 98 -16.29 -5.64 -10.73
N GLU A 99 -15.21 -5.23 -11.39
CA GLU A 99 -15.08 -5.33 -12.84
C GLU A 99 -14.41 -6.64 -13.28
N THR A 100 -13.31 -7.00 -12.61
CA THR A 100 -12.44 -8.11 -13.00
C THR A 100 -12.51 -9.29 -12.04
N GLY A 101 -13.10 -9.12 -10.86
CA GLY A 101 -13.13 -10.11 -9.79
C GLY A 101 -11.78 -10.28 -9.06
N ARG A 102 -10.80 -9.40 -9.29
CA ARG A 102 -9.42 -9.58 -8.77
C ARG A 102 -9.07 -8.53 -7.74
N PHE A 103 -8.67 -9.00 -6.56
CA PHE A 103 -8.03 -8.16 -5.55
C PHE A 103 -6.53 -8.06 -5.82
N VAL A 104 -5.99 -6.85 -5.82
CA VAL A 104 -4.58 -6.60 -6.12
C VAL A 104 -3.74 -6.70 -4.85
N ARG A 105 -2.63 -7.44 -4.95
CA ARG A 105 -1.52 -7.44 -3.97
C ARG A 105 -0.22 -7.44 -4.76
N LYS A 106 0.46 -6.31 -4.85
CA LYS A 106 1.71 -6.24 -5.61
C LYS A 106 2.66 -5.20 -5.06
N ILE A 107 3.94 -5.39 -5.35
CA ILE A 107 4.96 -4.37 -5.16
C ILE A 107 4.93 -3.45 -6.39
N VAL A 108 4.78 -2.16 -6.14
CA VAL A 108 4.90 -1.11 -7.15
C VAL A 108 6.29 -0.51 -7.00
N ASN A 109 7.05 -0.48 -8.10
CA ASN A 109 8.38 0.09 -8.12
C ASN A 109 8.34 1.54 -8.60
N GLY A 110 9.21 2.37 -8.01
CA GLY A 110 9.41 3.74 -8.43
C GLY A 110 10.23 3.90 -9.72
N PRO A 111 10.71 5.12 -10.03
CA PRO A 111 10.69 6.29 -9.15
C PRO A 111 9.29 6.85 -8.92
N PHE A 112 9.03 7.36 -7.72
CA PHE A 112 7.77 8.03 -7.39
C PHE A 112 7.89 9.55 -7.54
N SER A 113 6.80 10.19 -7.97
CA SER A 113 6.70 11.65 -8.07
C SER A 113 5.63 12.16 -7.12
N THR A 114 5.85 13.34 -6.55
CA THR A 114 4.85 13.99 -5.69
C THR A 114 3.64 14.42 -6.52
N THR A 115 2.45 14.18 -5.97
CA THR A 115 1.18 14.63 -6.55
C THR A 115 0.29 15.21 -5.45
N SER A 116 -0.65 16.08 -5.84
CA SER A 116 -1.75 16.51 -4.97
C SER A 116 -2.97 15.59 -5.07
N GLN A 117 -2.95 14.63 -5.99
CA GLN A 117 -4.01 13.64 -6.15
C GLN A 117 -4.07 12.73 -4.93
N ILE A 118 -5.30 12.42 -4.52
CA ILE A 118 -5.62 11.48 -3.47
C ILE A 118 -6.75 10.63 -3.99
N ASP A 119 -6.52 9.33 -3.97
CA ASP A 119 -7.50 8.37 -4.40
C ASP A 119 -7.92 7.47 -3.24
N TYR A 120 -9.22 7.23 -3.19
CA TYR A 120 -9.85 6.35 -2.22
C TYR A 120 -9.94 4.92 -2.76
N CYS A 121 -9.79 4.72 -4.08
CA CYS A 121 -9.72 3.42 -4.74
C CYS A 121 -10.84 2.47 -4.28
N ASN A 122 -12.07 3.00 -4.23
CA ASN A 122 -13.20 2.17 -3.85
C ASN A 122 -13.56 1.24 -5.02
N PRO A 123 -14.09 0.05 -4.73
CA PRO A 123 -14.57 -0.84 -5.76
C PRO A 123 -15.63 -0.16 -6.65
N GLY A 124 -15.38 -0.10 -7.96
CA GLY A 124 -16.29 0.50 -8.95
C GLY A 124 -16.24 2.02 -9.08
N ASP A 125 -15.25 2.70 -8.48
CA ASP A 125 -14.91 4.07 -8.87
C ASP A 125 -14.39 4.05 -10.32
N PHE A 126 -15.13 4.63 -11.27
CA PHE A 126 -14.69 4.74 -12.67
C PHE A 126 -13.72 5.91 -12.80
N HIS A 127 -12.47 5.62 -13.14
CA HIS A 127 -11.51 6.61 -13.59
C HIS A 127 -11.56 6.68 -15.13
N ASP A 128 -12.16 7.74 -15.67
CA ASP A 128 -12.01 8.07 -17.09
C ASP A 128 -10.53 8.43 -17.35
N ASP A 129 -9.76 7.46 -17.89
CA ASP A 129 -8.41 7.66 -18.41
C ASP A 129 -8.38 8.52 -19.69
#